data_AF-A0A0A3XEK2-F1
#
_entry.id   AF-A0A0A3XEK2-F1
#
_cell.length_a   1.000
_cell.length_b   1.000
_cell.length_c   1.000
_cell.angle_alpha   90.00
_cell.angle_beta   90.00
_cell.angle_gamma   90.00
#
_symmetry.space_group_name_H-M   'P 1'
#
loop_
_entity.id
_entity.type
_entity.pdbx_description
1 polymer ?
#
loop_
_entity_poly.entity_id
_entity_poly.type
_entity_poly.pdbx_seq_one_letter_code
_entity_poly.pdbx_strand_id
1 'polypeptide(L)'
;MTKLKLGPLEDDKPVKLTTELPAAVFRDLRSYAEILTHSVGLMTRTEPAKLIAPMIERRMATDRAFAKARRNTLSSHLGHSVHDAGQETDATMDCR
;
A
#
# COMPACT_ATOMS: atom_id res chain seq x y z
N MET A 1 26.68 23.63 8.44
CA MET A 1 25.58 22.99 9.19
C MET A 1 24.46 22.63 8.22
N THR A 2 24.48 21.42 7.67
CA THR A 2 23.51 20.95 6.66
C THR A 2 22.18 20.64 7.34
N LYS A 3 21.19 21.50 7.13
CA LYS A 3 19.81 21.31 7.60
C LYS A 3 19.18 20.16 6.80
N LEU A 4 19.13 18.97 7.40
CA LEU A 4 18.34 17.84 6.90
C LEU A 4 16.88 18.27 6.86
N LYS A 5 16.34 18.49 5.65
CA LYS A 5 14.93 18.70 5.43
C LYS A 5 14.23 17.34 5.50
N LEU A 6 13.84 16.94 6.70
CA LEU A 6 12.91 15.83 6.89
C LEU A 6 11.52 16.34 6.49
N GLY A 7 10.92 15.71 5.48
CA GLY A 7 9.51 15.92 5.15
C GLY A 7 8.60 15.44 6.29
N PRO A 8 7.29 15.66 6.21
CA PRO A 8 6.34 15.11 7.18
C PRO A 8 6.58 13.60 7.34
N LEU A 9 6.80 13.16 8.57
CA LEU A 9 6.94 11.74 8.89
C LEU A 9 5.62 11.05 8.55
N GLU A 10 5.69 9.93 7.83
CA GLU A 10 4.50 9.14 7.50
C GLU A 10 3.78 8.71 8.79
N ASP A 11 2.45 8.84 8.82
CA ASP A 11 1.64 8.42 9.97
C ASP A 11 1.61 6.89 10.00
N ASP A 12 2.59 6.29 10.68
CA ASP A 12 2.81 4.85 10.77
C ASP A 12 1.86 4.18 11.79
N LYS A 13 0.63 4.71 11.90
CA LYS A 13 -0.37 4.19 12.83
C LYS A 13 -0.88 2.84 12.35
N PRO A 14 -0.77 1.78 13.17
CA PRO A 14 -1.27 0.48 12.79
C PRO A 14 -2.80 0.51 12.63
N VAL A 15 -3.27 0.08 11.46
CA VAL A 15 -4.70 -0.08 11.18
C VAL A 15 -5.12 -1.50 11.52
N LYS A 16 -6.15 -1.65 12.37
CA LYS A 16 -6.75 -2.96 12.66
C LYS A 16 -7.70 -3.35 11.52
N LEU A 17 -7.45 -4.53 10.94
CA LEU A 17 -8.28 -5.10 9.89
C LEU A 17 -8.80 -6.46 10.34
N THR A 18 -10.11 -6.66 10.25
CA THR A 18 -10.77 -7.95 10.50
C THR A 18 -11.09 -8.58 9.16
N THR A 19 -10.62 -9.82 8.93
CA THR A 19 -10.84 -10.54 7.68
C THR A 19 -11.05 -12.02 7.96
N GLU A 20 -11.88 -12.66 7.13
CA GLU A 20 -12.12 -14.09 7.18
C GLU A 20 -11.24 -14.79 6.15
N LEU A 21 -10.65 -15.92 6.55
CA LEU A 21 -9.81 -16.74 5.68
C LEU A 21 -10.48 -18.11 5.49
N PRO A 22 -10.42 -18.70 4.28
CA PRO A 22 -10.81 -20.09 4.09
C PRO A 22 -10.03 -21.01 5.03
N ALA A 23 -10.71 -22.03 5.57
CA ALA A 23 -10.12 -22.93 6.57
C ALA A 23 -8.84 -23.62 6.07
N ALA A 24 -8.79 -23.99 4.79
CA ALA A 24 -7.61 -24.56 4.16
C ALA A 24 -6.40 -23.61 4.22
N VAL A 25 -6.61 -22.33 3.89
CA VAL A 25 -5.54 -21.30 3.93
C VAL A 25 -5.04 -21.11 5.35
N PHE A 26 -5.93 -21.11 6.35
CA PHE A 26 -5.49 -21.01 7.76
C PHE A 26 -4.67 -22.23 8.20
N ARG A 27 -5.03 -23.44 7.73
CA ARG A 27 -4.26 -24.67 8.01
C ARG A 27 -2.86 -24.60 7.40
N ASP A 28 -2.74 -24.09 6.18
CA ASP A 28 -1.45 -23.91 5.51
C ASP A 28 -0.61 -22.84 6.20
N LEU A 29 -1.21 -21.70 6.56
CA LEU A 29 -0.52 -20.62 7.27
C LEU A 29 0.01 -21.08 8.64
N ARG A 30 -0.76 -21.93 9.34
CA ARG A 30 -0.34 -22.55 10.59
C ARG A 30 0.87 -23.46 10.41
N SER A 31 0.85 -24.29 9.36
CA SER A 31 1.95 -25.21 9.04
C SER A 31 3.20 -24.44 8.62
N TYR A 32 3.03 -23.38 7.82
CA TYR A 32 4.11 -22.49 7.41
C TYR A 32 4.76 -21.80 8.63
N ALA A 33 3.97 -21.36 9.61
CA ALA A 33 4.50 -20.76 10.84
C ALA A 33 5.34 -21.74 11.67
N GLU A 34 4.93 -23.01 11.73
CA GLU A 34 5.69 -24.09 12.40
C GLU A 34 7.03 -24.32 11.70
N ILE A 35 7.02 -24.51 10.37
CA ILE A 35 8.24 -24.69 9.56
C ILE A 35 9.19 -23.50 9.73
N LEU A 36 8.65 -22.27 9.64
CA LEU A 36 9.46 -21.05 9.75
C LEU A 36 10.13 -20.95 11.13
N THR A 37 9.39 -21.25 12.21
CA THR A 37 9.90 -21.23 13.58
C THR A 37 11.13 -22.14 13.71
N HIS A 38 11.04 -23.36 13.18
CA HIS A 38 12.16 -24.31 13.18
C HIS A 38 13.32 -23.85 12.31
N SER A 39 13.05 -23.26 11.13
CA SER A 39 14.09 -22.83 10.19
C SER A 39 14.91 -21.62 10.67
N VAL A 40 14.29 -20.70 11.42
CA VAL A 40 14.93 -19.48 11.92
C VAL A 40 15.49 -19.68 13.34
N GLY A 41 15.32 -20.88 13.92
CA GLY A 41 15.77 -21.17 15.29
C GLY A 41 15.02 -20.38 16.36
N LEU A 42 13.77 -19.98 16.08
CA LEU A 42 12.94 -19.27 17.04
C LEU A 42 12.49 -20.23 18.13
N MET A 43 12.67 -19.83 19.39
CA MET A 43 12.26 -20.63 20.56
C MET A 43 10.74 -20.64 20.75
N THR A 44 10.03 -19.69 20.14
CA THR A 44 8.59 -19.54 20.25
C THR A 44 7.94 -19.67 18.89
N ARG A 45 6.88 -20.48 18.84
CA ARG A 45 6.06 -20.65 17.65
C ARG A 45 5.50 -19.30 17.20
N THR A 46 5.72 -18.98 15.93
CA THR A 46 5.19 -17.75 15.36
C THR A 46 3.67 -17.86 15.24
N GLU A 47 2.95 -16.86 15.74
CA GLU A 47 1.50 -16.78 15.58
C GLU A 47 1.13 -16.61 14.10
N PRO A 48 0.23 -17.43 13.52
CA PRO A 48 -0.12 -17.36 12.10
C PRO A 48 -0.54 -15.95 11.65
N ALA A 49 -1.31 -15.24 12.48
CA ALA A 49 -1.77 -13.88 12.19
C ALA A 49 -0.62 -12.87 12.05
N LYS A 50 0.48 -13.06 12.79
CA LYS A 50 1.65 -12.16 12.72
C LYS A 50 2.43 -12.30 11.40
N LEU A 51 2.19 -13.36 10.63
CA LEU A 51 2.82 -13.56 9.32
C LEU A 51 2.09 -12.81 8.20
N ILE A 52 0.81 -12.50 8.37
CA ILE A 52 -0.04 -11.95 7.31
C ILE A 52 0.52 -10.60 6.82
N ALA A 53 0.75 -9.66 7.74
CA ALA A 53 1.27 -8.34 7.41
C ALA A 53 2.63 -8.39 6.68
N PRO A 54 3.70 -9.01 7.22
CA PRO A 54 5.00 -9.05 6.54
C PRO A 54 4.97 -9.84 5.22
N MET A 55 4.10 -10.85 5.08
CA MET A 55 3.93 -11.54 3.80
C MET A 55 3.28 -10.66 2.74
N ILE A 56 2.25 -9.88 3.10
CA ILE A 56 1.60 -8.93 2.18
C ILE A 56 2.57 -7.82 1.79
N GLU A 57 3.29 -7.26 2.75
CA GLU A 57 4.32 -6.23 2.51
C GLU A 57 5.36 -6.74 1.51
N ARG A 58 5.94 -7.92 1.75
CA ARG A 58 6.92 -8.52 0.85
C ARG A 58 6.32 -8.79 -0.52
N ARG A 59 5.05 -9.21 -0.61
CA ARG A 59 4.38 -9.42 -1.90
C ARG A 59 4.22 -8.10 -2.65
N MET A 60 3.77 -7.03 -2.00
CA MET A 60 3.63 -5.70 -2.61
C MET A 60 4.98 -5.12 -3.03
N ALA A 61 6.03 -5.29 -2.22
CA ALA A 61 7.37 -4.83 -2.54
C ALA A 61 7.96 -5.53 -3.78
N THR A 62 7.64 -6.80 -3.98
CA THR A 62 8.20 -7.62 -5.08
C THR A 62 7.29 -7.69 -6.32
N ASP A 63 6.04 -7.25 -6.23
CA ASP A 63 5.10 -7.29 -7.34
C ASP A 63 5.41 -6.20 -8.38
N ARG A 64 5.97 -6.61 -9.52
CA ARG A 64 6.31 -5.70 -10.63
C ARG A 64 5.08 -5.07 -11.29
N ALA A 65 3.97 -5.80 -11.38
CA ALA A 65 2.74 -5.27 -11.97
C ALA A 65 2.16 -4.18 -11.07
N PHE A 66 2.13 -4.42 -9.76
CA PHE A 66 1.78 -3.42 -8.76
C PHE A 66 2.71 -2.20 -8.81
N ALA A 67 4.03 -2.42 -8.85
CA ALA A 67 5.01 -1.33 -8.94
C ALA A 67 4.88 -0.50 -10.23
N LYS A 68 4.50 -1.11 -11.35
CA LYS A 68 4.20 -0.40 -12.60
C LYS A 68 2.90 0.41 -12.48
N ALA A 69 1.83 -0.20 -11.97
CA ALA A 69 0.55 0.47 -11.79
C ALA A 69 0.68 1.68 -10.85
N ARG A 70 1.37 1.52 -9.70
CA ARG A 70 1.61 2.59 -8.73
C ARG A 70 2.39 3.77 -9.29
N ARG A 71 3.34 3.53 -10.20
CA ARG A 71 4.04 4.61 -10.91
C ARG A 71 3.12 5.36 -11.87
N ASN A 72 2.30 4.62 -12.63
CA ASN A 72 1.36 5.23 -13.56
C ASN A 72 0.30 6.08 -12.85
N THR A 73 -0.20 5.65 -11.68
CA THR A 73 -1.17 6.42 -10.89
C THR A 73 -0.56 7.69 -10.28
N LEU A 74 0.70 7.63 -9.85
CA LEU A 74 1.43 8.82 -9.39
C LEU A 74 1.65 9.82 -10.54
N SER A 75 2.01 9.35 -11.73
CA SER A 75 2.15 10.22 -12.90
C SER A 75 0.82 10.81 -13.38
N SER A 76 -0.30 10.08 -13.26
CA SER A 76 -1.61 10.62 -13.64
C SER A 76 -2.10 11.67 -12.64
N HIS A 77 -1.82 11.51 -11.34
CA HIS A 77 -2.16 12.53 -10.34
C HIS A 77 -1.34 13.82 -10.49
N LEU A 78 -0.06 13.71 -10.86
CA LEU A 78 0.80 14.86 -11.15
C LEU A 78 0.50 15.50 -12.52
N GLY A 79 -0.10 14.77 -13.46
CA GLY A 79 -0.48 15.26 -14.80
C GLY A 79 -1.87 15.88 -14.88
N HIS A 80 -2.79 15.55 -13.97
CA HIS A 80 -4.16 16.09 -13.97
C HIS A 80 -4.28 17.46 -13.27
N SER A 81 -3.23 17.94 -12.61
CA SER A 81 -3.23 19.21 -11.88
C SER A 81 -2.97 20.45 -12.78
N VAL A 82 -2.83 20.28 -14.10
CA VAL A 82 -2.37 21.37 -15.00
C VAL A 82 -3.42 21.80 -16.05
N HIS A 83 -4.64 21.26 -16.06
CA HIS A 83 -5.62 21.54 -17.13
C HIS A 83 -7.07 21.79 -16.64
N ASP A 84 -7.27 22.39 -15.47
CA ASP A 84 -8.63 22.78 -15.00
C ASP A 84 -8.73 24.24 -14.53
N ALA A 85 -8.14 25.16 -15.31
CA ALA A 85 -8.37 26.59 -15.15
C ALA A 85 -8.46 27.25 -16.53
N GLY A 86 -9.68 27.40 -17.04
CA GLY A 86 -9.93 28.25 -18.22
C GLY A 86 -10.94 27.70 -19.22
N GLN A 87 -12.19 27.49 -18.81
CA GLN A 87 -13.33 27.63 -19.72
C GLN A 87 -14.27 28.69 -19.15
N GLU A 88 -13.83 29.93 -19.28
CA GLU A 88 -14.69 31.10 -19.23
C GLU A 88 -15.38 31.18 -20.60
N THR A 89 -16.55 30.56 -20.73
CA THR A 89 -17.38 30.77 -21.91
C THR A 89 -18.04 32.14 -21.77
N ASP A 90 -17.46 33.10 -22.46
CA ASP A 90 -18.02 34.39 -22.84
C ASP A 90 -19.40 34.17 -23.50
N ALA A 91 -20.44 34.14 -22.67
CA ALA A 91 -21.81 34.29 -23.12
C ALA A 91 -22.05 35.79 -23.34
N THR A 92 -21.57 36.28 -24.48
CA THR A 92 -21.96 37.58 -25.00
C THR A 92 -23.49 37.62 -25.07
N MET A 93 -24.02 38.46 -24.20
CA MET A 93 -25.40 38.88 -24.08
C MET A 93 -25.76 39.67 -25.33
N ASP A 94 -26.39 39.03 -26.31
CA ASP A 94 -26.90 39.72 -27.50
C ASP A 94 -28.37 40.13 -27.26
N CYS A 95 -28.54 41.42 -26.97
CA CYS A 95 -29.83 42.09 -26.90
C CYS A 95 -30.32 42.40 -28.31
N ARG A 96 -31.24 41.61 -28.88
CA ARG A 96 -32.24 42.13 -29.83
C ARG A 96 -33.43 41.22 -30.07
#